data_AF-A0A816LNM1-F1
#
_entry.id   AF-A0A816LNM1-F1
#
_cell.length_a   1.000
_cell.length_b   1.000
_cell.length_c   1.000
_cell.angle_alpha   90.00
_cell.angle_beta   90.00
_cell.angle_gamma   90.00
#
_symmetry.space_group_name_H-M   'P 1'
#
loop_
_entity.id
_entity.type
_entity.pdbx_description
1 polymer ?
#
loop_
_entity_poly.entity_id
_entity_poly.type
_entity_poly.pdbx_seq_one_letter_code
_entity_poly.pdbx_strand_id
1 'polypeptide(L)' 'ALEYYEKSQIILETALPPTHPDLAYSYSCIGGVYNNMGEYLKALEYYEKSL' A
#
# COMPACT_ATOMS: atom_id res chain seq x y z
N ALA A 1 -8.67 -5.36 -7.90
CA ALA A 1 -8.27 -4.22 -7.04
C ALA A 1 -6.80 -4.34 -6.64
N LEU A 2 -6.41 -5.43 -5.97
CA LEU A 2 -5.03 -5.64 -5.50
C LEU A 2 -3.96 -5.55 -6.61
N GLU A 3 -4.17 -6.24 -7.74
CA GLU A 3 -3.23 -6.22 -8.89
C GLU A 3 -2.96 -4.80 -9.44
N TYR A 4 -3.96 -3.92 -9.42
CA TYR A 4 -3.80 -2.53 -9.85
C TYR A 4 -2.99 -1.70 -8.85
N TYR A 5 -3.15 -1.96 -7.55
CA TYR A 5 -2.35 -1.31 -6.51
C TYR A 5 -0.90 -1.77 -6.52
N GLU A 6 -0.63 -3.06 -6.76
CA GLU A 6 0.73 -3.58 -6.90
C GLU A 6 1.46 -2.95 -8.09
N LYS A 7 0.79 -2.83 -9.25
CA LYS A 7 1.34 -2.13 -10.42
C LYS A 7 1.59 -0.64 -10.14
N SER A 8 0.66 0.03 -9.45
CA SER A 8 0.81 1.43 -9.05
C SER A 8 1.98 1.63 -8.09
N GLN A 9 2.17 0.70 -7.15
CA GLN A 9 3.22 0.75 -6.15
C GLN A 9 4.61 0.71 -6.79
N ILE A 10 4.83 -0.18 -7.76
CA ILE A 10 6.11 -0.25 -8.51
C ILE A 10 6.43 1.08 -9.20
N ILE A 11 5.43 1.74 -9.77
CA ILE A 11 5.61 3.04 -10.44
C ILE A 11 5.92 4.13 -9.40
N LEU A 12 5.21 4.14 -8.27
CA LEU A 12 5.42 5.14 -7.21
C LEU A 12 6.79 4.97 -6.53
N GLU A 13 7.23 3.74 -6.26
CA GLU A 13 8.54 3.45 -5.65
C GLU A 13 9.72 3.81 -6.58
N THR A 14 9.52 3.72 -7.89
CA THR A 14 10.55 4.09 -8.88
C THR A 14 10.56 5.59 -9.17
N ALA A 15 9.42 6.27 -9.06
CA ALA A 15 9.27 7.68 -9.40
C ALA A 15 9.43 8.63 -8.20
N LEU A 16 9.18 8.18 -6.98
CA LEU A 16 9.10 9.03 -5.80
C LEU A 16 10.11 8.63 -4.72
N PRO A 17 10.62 9.60 -3.94
CA PRO A 17 11.43 9.28 -2.77
C PRO A 17 10.57 8.52 -1.73
N PRO A 18 11.18 7.63 -0.91
CA PRO A 18 10.47 6.82 0.09
C PRO A 18 9.61 7.60 1.10
N THR A 19 9.89 8.90 1.28
CA THR A 19 9.17 9.79 2.19
C THR A 19 7.98 10.50 1.54
N HIS A 20 7.68 10.24 0.27
CA HIS A 20 6.60 10.92 -0.44
C HIS A 20 5.22 10.47 0.09
N PRO A 21 4.30 11.40 0.40
CA PRO A 21 2.97 11.06 0.93
C PRO A 21 2.16 10.08 0.06
N ASP A 22 2.34 10.11 -1.26
CA ASP A 22 1.65 9.20 -2.18
C ASP A 22 2.03 7.72 -1.97
N LEU A 23 3.26 7.45 -1.52
CA LEU A 23 3.68 6.09 -1.15
C LEU A 23 2.91 5.62 0.09
N ALA A 24 2.83 6.46 1.13
CA ALA A 24 2.05 6.20 2.33
C ALA A 24 0.56 5.97 2.00
N TYR A 25 -0.02 6.80 1.13
CA TYR A 25 -1.40 6.64 0.68
C TYR A 25 -1.61 5.30 -0.06
N SER A 26 -0.69 4.91 -0.95
CA SER A 26 -0.75 3.63 -1.67
C SER A 26 -0.69 2.44 -0.70
N TYR A 27 0.22 2.46 0.28
CA TYR A 27 0.30 1.42 1.31
C TYR A 27 -1.00 1.32 2.12
N SER A 28 -1.60 2.46 2.50
CA SER A 28 -2.88 2.48 3.23
C SER A 28 -4.03 1.87 2.42
N CYS A 29 -4.06 2.11 1.10
CA CYS A 29 -5.08 1.54 0.21
C CYS A 29 -4.94 0.02 0.09
N ILE A 30 -3.72 -0.50 -0.01
CA ILE A 30 -3.45 -1.95 -0.02
C ILE A 30 -3.84 -2.58 1.31
N GLY A 31 -3.50 -1.94 2.43
CA GLY A 31 -3.93 -2.34 3.77
C GLY A 31 -5.46 -2.47 3.87
N GLY A 32 -6.20 -1.49 3.33
CA GLY A 32 -7.66 -1.52 3.25
C GLY A 32 -8.21 -2.68 2.42
N VAL A 33 -7.58 -3.01 1.30
CA VAL A 33 -7.97 -4.17 0.48
C VAL A 33 -7.79 -5.48 1.26
N TYR A 34 -6.65 -5.67 1.91
CA TYR A 34 -6.43 -6.87 2.73
C TYR A 34 -7.37 -6.95 3.93
N ASN A 35 -7.70 -5.82 4.54
CA ASN A 35 -8.68 -5.76 5.63
C ASN A 35 -10.06 -6.25 5.16
N ASN A 36 -10.51 -5.78 4.00
CA ASN A 36 -11.77 -6.23 3.39
C ASN A 36 -11.76 -7.71 2.98
N MET A 37 -10.59 -8.27 2.71
CA MET A 37 -10.41 -9.71 2.42
C MET A 37 -10.34 -10.58 3.68
N GLY A 38 -10.36 -9.98 4.88
CA GLY A 38 -10.17 -10.68 6.15
C GLY A 38 -8.71 -11.06 6.46
N GLU A 39 -7.77 -10.61 5.64
CA GLU A 39 -6.33 -10.86 5.78
C GLU A 39 -5.70 -9.81 6.71
N TYR A 40 -6.12 -9.80 7.97
CA TYR A 40 -5.78 -8.72 8.91
C TYR A 40 -4.28 -8.56 9.19
N LEU A 41 -3.51 -9.67 9.22
CA LEU A 41 -2.06 -9.59 9.43
C LEU A 41 -1.36 -8.86 8.28
N LYS A 42 -1.75 -9.14 7.04
CA LYS A 42 -1.24 -8.41 5.87
C LYS A 42 -1.70 -6.96 5.91
N ALA A 43 -2.97 -6.72 6.24
CA ALA A 43 -3.48 -5.35 6.37
C ALA A 43 -2.65 -4.52 7.35
N LEU A 44 -2.31 -5.09 8.52
CA LEU A 44 -1.48 -4.44 9.52
C LEU A 44 -0.07 -4.12 9.00
N GLU A 45 0.60 -5.07 8.34
CA GLU A 45 1.91 -4.84 7.74
C GLU A 45 1.90 -3.67 6.75
N TYR A 46 0.86 -3.58 5.93
CA TYR A 46 0.71 -2.48 4.96
C TYR A 46 0.35 -1.15 5.63
N TYR A 47 -0.42 -1.16 6.72
CA TYR A 47 -0.66 0.06 7.49
C TYR A 47 0.61 0.55 8.19
N GLU A 48 1.45 -0.34 8.72
CA GLU A 48 2.73 0.03 9.31
C GLU A 48 3.68 0.65 8.28
N LYS A 49 3.68 0.16 7.03
CA LYS A 49 4.44 0.78 5.92
C LYS A 49 3.90 2.16 5.49
N SER A 50 2.65 2.49 5.87
CA SER A 50 2.05 3.79 5.57
C SER A 50 2.38 4.89 6.58
N LEU A 51 2.97 4.53 7.73
CA LEU A 51 3.43 5.45 8.78
C LEU A 51 4.88 5.91 8.54
#